data_AF-A0A498KAF1-F1
#
_entry.id   AF-A0A498KAF1-F1
#
_cell.length_a   1.000
_cell.length_b   1.000
_cell.length_c   1.000
_cell.angle_alpha   90.00
_cell.angle_beta   90.00
_cell.angle_gamma   90.00
#
_symmetry.space_group_name_H-M   'P 1'
#
loop_
_entity.id
_entity.type
_entity.pdbx_description
1 polymer ?
#
loop_
_entity_poly.entity_id
_entity_poly.type
_entity_poly.pdbx_seq_one_letter_code
_entity_poly.pdbx_strand_id
1 'polypeptide(L)'
;MTGNINLSILFYGQFTAEQNNVIQSFLRSLENTENDHVAAVHRWWDVIESYQLFTGLTPTTRTPPMLTLTYFKSLVKKADLGKPNTLFVFFIGSQVTVHQLCRGKCYDHDLIDNKPYLVVENPKILCHGACGWPFQRLDYGTPNQVMVKPLNGNMGIDAMIIHFASGLAADESILYYIFYHIFNIIW
;
A
#
# COMPACT_ATOMS: atom_id res chain seq x y z
N MET A 1 17.45 8.04 5.17
CA MET A 1 16.78 9.36 5.26
C MET A 1 16.30 9.51 6.69
N THR A 2 16.58 10.61 7.38
CA THR A 2 16.14 10.84 8.78
C THR A 2 15.47 12.21 8.88
N GLY A 3 14.16 12.24 9.11
CA GLY A 3 13.34 13.46 9.25
C GLY A 3 11.86 13.23 8.89
N ASN A 4 10.99 14.21 9.17
CA ASN A 4 9.58 14.18 8.75
C ASN A 4 9.45 13.97 7.24
N ILE A 5 8.66 12.97 6.85
CA ILE A 5 8.34 12.65 5.45
C ILE A 5 6.97 13.27 5.11
N ASN A 6 6.90 14.06 4.04
CA ASN A 6 5.64 14.55 3.52
C ASN A 6 5.00 13.48 2.63
N LEU A 7 3.71 13.20 2.80
CA LEU A 7 2.96 12.34 1.89
C LEU A 7 2.16 13.18 0.90
N SER A 8 2.40 13.00 -0.40
CA SER A 8 1.56 13.55 -1.47
C SER A 8 0.69 12.42 -2.01
N ILE A 9 -0.57 12.38 -1.60
CA ILE A 9 -1.48 11.25 -1.88
C ILE A 9 -2.36 11.57 -3.07
N LEU A 10 -2.39 10.65 -4.03
CA LEU A 10 -3.21 10.71 -5.23
C LEU A 10 -4.09 9.46 -5.32
N PHE A 11 -5.39 9.68 -5.53
CA PHE A 11 -6.34 8.61 -5.85
C PHE A 11 -6.56 8.59 -7.36
N TYR A 12 -6.38 7.42 -7.97
CA TYR A 12 -6.66 7.22 -9.39
C TYR A 12 -7.66 6.08 -9.59
N GLY A 13 -8.75 6.37 -10.29
CA GLY A 13 -9.85 5.42 -10.47
C GLY A 13 -11.04 5.78 -9.60
N GLN A 14 -11.84 4.76 -9.23
CA GLN A 14 -13.13 4.95 -8.59
C GLN A 14 -13.00 4.46 -7.16
N PHE A 15 -13.29 5.36 -6.24
CA PHE A 15 -13.37 5.08 -4.82
C PHE A 15 -14.70 5.62 -4.31
N THR A 16 -15.42 4.83 -3.52
CA THR A 16 -16.62 5.33 -2.84
C THR A 16 -16.22 6.25 -1.69
N ALA A 17 -17.16 7.07 -1.19
CA ALA A 17 -16.93 7.93 -0.03
C ALA A 17 -16.49 7.11 1.21
N GLU A 18 -17.11 5.94 1.42
CA GLU A 18 -16.76 5.02 2.50
C GLU A 18 -15.32 4.50 2.37
N GLN A 19 -14.91 4.09 1.17
CA GLN A 19 -13.54 3.62 0.91
C GLN A 19 -12.50 4.72 1.16
N ASN A 20 -12.77 5.93 0.68
CA ASN A 20 -11.90 7.07 0.93
C ASN A 20 -11.83 7.41 2.42
N ASN A 21 -12.94 7.36 3.15
CA ASN A 21 -12.95 7.61 4.58
C ASN A 21 -12.06 6.63 5.34
N VAL A 22 -12.10 5.33 5.02
CA VAL A 22 -11.25 4.32 5.65
C VAL A 22 -9.76 4.60 5.39
N ILE A 23 -9.38 4.91 4.15
CA ILE A 23 -7.99 5.24 3.80
C ILE A 23 -7.53 6.52 4.52
N GLN A 24 -8.36 7.56 4.54
CA GLN A 24 -8.06 8.83 5.23
C GLN A 24 -7.94 8.66 6.75
N SER A 25 -8.81 7.84 7.35
CA SER A 25 -8.73 7.49 8.77
C SER A 25 -7.43 6.75 9.10
N PHE A 26 -7.01 5.81 8.25
CA PHE A 26 -5.71 5.15 8.41
C PHE A 26 -4.55 6.15 8.30
N LEU A 27 -4.54 7.01 7.28
CA LEU A 27 -3.48 8.01 7.10
C LEU A 27 -3.39 8.99 8.28
N ARG A 28 -4.52 9.45 8.80
CA ARG A 28 -4.55 10.30 10.00
C ARG A 28 -4.01 9.59 11.24
N SER A 29 -4.18 8.27 11.33
CA SER A 29 -3.60 7.48 12.43
C SER A 29 -2.07 7.45 12.41
N LEU A 30 -1.44 7.77 11.26
CA LEU A 30 0.02 7.89 11.15
C LEU A 30 0.56 9.24 11.65
N GLU A 31 -0.30 10.26 11.74
CA GLU A 31 0.09 11.61 12.20
C GLU A 31 0.09 11.74 13.73
N ASN A 32 -0.77 10.98 14.43
CA ASN A 32 -0.94 11.09 15.88
C ASN A 32 -0.07 10.08 16.64
N THR A 33 1.03 10.56 17.21
CA THR A 33 1.92 9.80 18.11
C THR A 33 1.51 9.87 19.59
N GLU A 34 0.53 10.72 19.95
CA GLU A 34 0.08 10.88 21.33
C GLU A 34 -1.34 10.32 21.55
N ASN A 35 -1.39 9.24 22.35
CA ASN A 35 -2.52 8.65 23.06
C ASN A 35 -3.69 8.00 22.27
N ASP A 36 -4.07 6.81 22.74
CA ASP A 36 -5.22 5.94 22.40
C ASP A 36 -5.26 5.15 21.07
N HIS A 37 -4.52 5.52 20.02
CA HIS A 37 -4.57 4.76 18.73
C HIS A 37 -3.45 3.72 18.51
N VAL A 38 -2.47 3.66 19.42
CA VAL A 38 -1.34 2.71 19.37
C VAL A 38 -1.83 1.24 19.33
N ALA A 39 -2.95 0.93 19.99
CA ALA A 39 -3.53 -0.42 19.99
C ALA A 39 -4.16 -0.85 18.65
N ALA A 40 -4.67 0.09 17.85
CA ALA A 40 -5.21 -0.23 16.52
C ALA A 40 -4.08 -0.48 15.53
N VAL A 41 -3.05 0.38 15.56
CA VAL A 41 -1.86 0.31 14.71
C VAL A 41 -1.06 -0.98 14.95
N HIS A 42 -0.88 -1.41 16.22
CA HIS A 42 -0.22 -2.69 16.55
C HIS A 42 -0.88 -3.91 15.87
N ARG A 43 -2.22 -4.01 15.85
CA ARG A 43 -2.92 -5.14 15.22
C ARG A 43 -2.69 -5.22 13.72
N TRP A 44 -2.46 -4.08 13.04
CA TRP A 44 -2.10 -4.06 11.63
C TRP A 44 -0.65 -4.52 11.43
N TRP A 45 0.28 -4.16 12.32
CA TRP A 45 1.66 -4.60 12.25
C TRP A 45 1.85 -6.09 12.59
N ASP A 46 1.09 -6.65 13.54
CA ASP A 46 1.08 -8.10 13.81
C ASP A 46 0.71 -8.90 12.54
N VAL A 47 -0.21 -8.34 11.74
CA VAL A 47 -0.62 -8.90 10.45
C VAL A 47 0.51 -8.75 9.43
N ILE A 48 1.19 -7.61 9.35
CA ILE A 48 2.28 -7.35 8.39
C ILE A 48 3.55 -8.15 8.71
N GLU A 49 3.95 -8.25 9.98
CA GLU A 49 5.11 -9.05 10.44
C GLU A 49 4.92 -10.54 10.13
N SER A 50 3.68 -11.03 10.09
CA SER A 50 3.38 -12.40 9.66
C SER A 50 3.58 -12.67 8.16
N TYR A 51 3.82 -11.64 7.34
CA TYR A 51 3.92 -11.73 5.88
C TYR A 51 5.24 -11.19 5.32
N GLN A 52 6.36 -11.82 5.68
CA GLN A 52 7.59 -11.67 4.93
C GLN A 52 7.61 -12.62 3.70
N LEU A 53 7.39 -12.00 2.52
CA LEU A 53 7.74 -12.42 1.16
C LEU A 53 7.05 -13.65 0.54
N PHE A 54 6.19 -13.40 -0.45
CA PHE A 54 5.93 -14.32 -1.57
C PHE A 54 6.04 -13.55 -2.89
N THR A 55 7.10 -13.80 -3.65
CA THR A 55 7.24 -13.34 -5.03
C THR A 55 7.11 -14.54 -5.97
N GLY A 56 6.11 -14.51 -6.84
CA GLY A 56 5.96 -15.46 -7.93
C GLY A 56 4.58 -15.45 -8.56
N LEU A 57 4.48 -14.96 -9.80
CA LEU A 57 3.93 -15.65 -10.99
C LEU A 57 3.31 -14.72 -12.05
N THR A 58 3.17 -15.32 -13.24
CA THR A 58 2.83 -14.83 -14.59
C THR A 58 1.37 -14.41 -14.82
N PRO A 59 1.07 -13.65 -15.91
CA PRO A 59 -0.14 -12.85 -16.05
C PRO A 59 -1.32 -13.57 -16.74
N THR A 60 -2.55 -13.35 -16.26
CA THR A 60 -3.81 -13.76 -16.89
C THR A 60 -4.48 -12.65 -17.70
N THR A 61 -5.26 -13.08 -18.70
CA THR A 61 -5.74 -12.34 -19.87
C THR A 61 -7.02 -11.55 -19.65
N ARG A 62 -6.90 -10.37 -19.05
CA ARG A 62 -7.87 -9.28 -19.23
C ARG A 62 -7.06 -8.00 -19.36
N THR A 63 -7.29 -7.17 -20.38
CA THR A 63 -6.61 -5.88 -20.55
C THR A 63 -7.50 -4.75 -20.03
N PRO A 64 -7.48 -4.47 -18.71
CA PRO A 64 -7.99 -3.21 -18.16
C PRO A 64 -7.12 -2.04 -18.64
N PRO A 65 -7.54 -0.78 -18.45
CA PRO A 65 -6.66 0.35 -18.64
C PRO A 65 -5.41 0.17 -17.77
N MET A 66 -4.26 0.09 -18.44
CA MET A 66 -2.95 -0.11 -17.80
C MET A 66 -2.25 1.23 -17.66
N LEU A 67 -1.98 1.65 -16.43
CA LEU A 67 -1.15 2.81 -16.16
C LEU A 67 0.31 2.48 -16.41
N THR A 68 0.98 3.41 -17.09
CA THR A 68 2.42 3.34 -17.39
C THR A 68 3.19 4.33 -16.52
N LEU A 69 4.50 4.09 -16.37
CA LEU A 69 5.40 4.98 -15.65
C LEU A 69 5.37 6.42 -16.20
N THR A 70 5.21 6.57 -17.52
CA THR A 70 5.07 7.88 -18.18
C THR A 70 3.85 8.65 -17.66
N TYR A 71 2.75 7.96 -17.40
CA TYR A 71 1.56 8.59 -16.82
C TYR A 71 1.81 9.00 -15.37
N PHE A 72 2.42 8.14 -14.55
CA PHE A 72 2.81 8.49 -13.18
C PHE A 72 3.74 9.71 -13.14
N LYS A 73 4.71 9.80 -14.04
CA LYS A 73 5.57 10.98 -14.19
C LYS A 73 4.79 12.26 -14.44
N SER A 74 3.74 12.21 -15.25
CA SER A 74 2.87 13.37 -15.47
C SER A 74 2.07 13.76 -14.22
N LEU A 75 1.68 12.79 -13.40
CA LEU A 75 0.95 13.02 -12.16
C LEU A 75 1.86 13.59 -11.06
N VAL A 76 3.06 13.02 -10.89
CA VAL A 76 4.08 13.54 -9.95
C VAL A 76 4.36 15.01 -10.26
N LYS A 77 4.61 15.36 -11.53
CA LYS A 77 4.87 16.74 -11.94
C LYS A 77 3.74 17.71 -11.60
N LYS A 78 2.48 17.25 -11.59
CA LYS A 78 1.32 18.07 -11.23
C LYS A 78 1.11 18.18 -9.73
N ALA A 79 1.41 17.11 -8.99
CA ALA A 79 1.22 17.03 -7.55
C ALA A 79 2.45 17.49 -6.74
N ASP A 80 3.58 17.71 -7.39
CA ASP A 80 4.80 18.22 -6.76
C ASP A 80 4.65 19.69 -6.42
N LEU A 81 4.38 19.96 -5.14
CA LEU A 81 4.29 21.31 -4.60
C LEU A 81 5.66 21.88 -4.19
N GLY A 82 6.77 21.23 -4.57
CA GLY A 82 8.13 21.66 -4.23
C GLY A 82 8.51 21.40 -2.76
N LYS A 83 7.72 20.60 -2.03
CA LYS A 83 8.02 20.26 -0.65
C LYS A 83 9.20 19.27 -0.59
N PRO A 84 10.24 19.54 0.22
CA PRO A 84 11.34 18.59 0.41
C PRO A 84 10.83 17.32 1.10
N ASN A 85 11.57 16.21 0.93
CA ASN A 85 11.26 14.91 1.56
C ASN A 85 9.82 14.44 1.32
N THR A 86 9.33 14.54 0.08
CA THR A 86 7.97 14.13 -0.29
C THR A 86 7.98 12.75 -0.93
N LEU A 87 7.21 11.83 -0.34
CA LEU A 87 6.83 10.55 -0.94
C LEU A 87 5.51 10.71 -1.68
N PHE A 88 5.50 10.40 -2.97
CA PHE A 88 4.29 10.42 -3.80
C PHE A 88 3.57 9.08 -3.71
N VAL A 89 2.39 9.06 -3.10
CA VAL A 89 1.61 7.83 -2.88
C VAL A 89 0.44 7.78 -3.86
N PHE A 90 0.33 6.70 -4.63
CA PHE A 90 -0.74 6.48 -5.59
C PHE A 90 -1.63 5.33 -5.14
N PHE A 91 -2.87 5.64 -4.77
CA PHE A 91 -3.90 4.62 -4.55
C PHE A 91 -4.69 4.39 -5.83
N ILE A 92 -4.62 3.17 -6.36
CA ILE A 92 -5.23 2.79 -7.62
C ILE A 92 -6.52 2.00 -7.36
N GLY A 93 -7.62 2.47 -7.94
CA GLY A 93 -8.95 1.86 -7.81
C GLY A 93 -9.03 0.51 -8.52
N SER A 94 -9.96 -0.34 -8.08
CA SER A 94 -10.01 -1.76 -8.45
C SER A 94 -10.20 -2.08 -9.94
N GLN A 95 -10.64 -1.09 -10.72
CA GLN A 95 -10.88 -1.23 -12.16
C GLN A 95 -9.68 -0.83 -13.04
N VAL A 96 -8.58 -0.42 -12.43
CA VAL A 96 -7.35 0.00 -13.11
C VAL A 96 -6.22 -0.92 -12.66
N THR A 97 -5.28 -1.21 -13.55
CA THR A 97 -4.02 -1.87 -13.18
C THR A 97 -2.83 -1.02 -13.61
N VAL A 98 -1.70 -1.25 -12.99
CA VAL A 98 -0.40 -0.64 -13.23
C VAL A 98 0.48 -1.71 -13.84
N HIS A 99 1.28 -1.29 -14.82
CA HIS A 99 2.23 -2.18 -15.44
C HIS A 99 3.13 -2.87 -14.39
N GLN A 100 3.29 -4.19 -14.49
CA GLN A 100 4.06 -5.07 -13.58
C GLN A 100 3.45 -5.36 -12.20
N LEU A 101 2.31 -4.77 -11.84
CA LEU A 101 1.56 -5.19 -10.66
C LEU A 101 0.61 -6.36 -10.98
N CYS A 102 0.07 -6.99 -9.93
CA CYS A 102 -0.80 -8.17 -9.99
C CYS A 102 -0.13 -9.44 -10.53
N ARG A 103 1.21 -9.50 -10.45
CA ARG A 103 2.06 -10.64 -10.84
C ARG A 103 2.96 -11.06 -9.67
N GLY A 104 2.35 -11.26 -8.51
CA GLY A 104 3.07 -11.48 -7.24
C GLY A 104 3.65 -10.20 -6.62
N LYS A 105 3.25 -9.03 -7.13
CA LYS A 105 3.58 -7.71 -6.59
C LYS A 105 2.30 -6.88 -6.49
N CYS A 106 1.98 -6.40 -5.29
CA CYS A 106 0.70 -5.76 -4.96
C CYS A 106 0.83 -4.26 -4.65
N TYR A 107 2.07 -3.79 -4.55
CA TYR A 107 2.49 -2.41 -4.47
C TYR A 107 3.87 -2.30 -5.15
N ASP A 108 4.22 -1.12 -5.63
CA ASP A 108 5.56 -0.83 -6.15
C ASP A 108 6.10 0.46 -5.55
N HIS A 109 7.41 0.56 -5.38
CA HIS A 109 8.07 1.80 -5.03
C HIS A 109 9.39 1.90 -5.81
N ASP A 110 9.70 3.10 -6.28
CA ASP A 110 10.94 3.43 -6.96
C ASP A 110 11.07 4.96 -7.03
N LEU A 111 11.96 5.48 -7.88
CA LEU A 111 12.16 6.89 -8.14
C LEU A 111 11.57 7.29 -9.51
N ILE A 112 10.82 8.38 -9.52
CA ILE A 112 10.43 9.09 -10.75
C ILE A 112 11.10 10.46 -10.72
N ASP A 113 12.01 10.71 -11.66
CA ASP A 113 12.80 11.95 -11.71
C ASP A 113 13.45 12.28 -10.33
N ASN A 114 14.10 11.28 -9.71
CA ASN A 114 14.69 11.31 -8.37
C ASN A 114 13.73 11.61 -7.20
N LYS A 115 12.41 11.52 -7.43
CA LYS A 115 11.40 11.65 -6.38
C LYS A 115 10.85 10.27 -6.03
N PRO A 116 10.83 9.87 -4.74
CA PRO A 116 10.33 8.58 -4.33
C PRO A 116 8.82 8.51 -4.54
N TYR A 117 8.34 7.38 -5.05
CA TYR A 117 6.92 7.07 -5.11
C TYR A 117 6.62 5.71 -4.53
N LEU A 118 5.38 5.55 -4.09
CA LEU A 118 4.77 4.28 -3.70
C LEU A 118 3.42 4.18 -4.39
N VAL A 119 3.18 3.11 -5.11
CA VAL A 119 1.89 2.81 -5.75
C VAL A 119 1.28 1.58 -5.12
N VAL A 120 -0.02 1.64 -4.84
CA VAL A 120 -0.78 0.61 -4.14
C VAL A 120 -2.06 0.35 -4.90
N GLU A 121 -2.32 -0.91 -5.23
CA GLU A 121 -3.50 -1.29 -5.99
C GLU A 121 -4.60 -1.90 -5.13
N ASN A 122 -5.83 -1.61 -5.51
CA ASN A 122 -7.00 -2.28 -4.98
C ASN A 122 -7.19 -3.65 -5.66
N PRO A 123 -7.01 -4.77 -4.95
CA PRO A 123 -7.07 -6.09 -5.55
C PRO A 123 -8.49 -6.55 -5.89
N LYS A 124 -9.54 -5.82 -5.49
CA LYS A 124 -10.93 -6.31 -5.46
C LYS A 124 -11.44 -6.95 -6.76
N ILE A 125 -11.05 -6.43 -7.91
CA ILE A 125 -11.57 -6.88 -9.21
C ILE A 125 -10.47 -7.58 -10.03
N LEU A 126 -9.39 -6.86 -10.32
CA LEU A 126 -8.41 -7.33 -11.31
C LEU A 126 -7.36 -8.28 -10.76
N CYS A 127 -7.10 -8.23 -9.44
CA CYS A 127 -5.93 -8.86 -8.82
C CYS A 127 -6.31 -9.69 -7.60
N HIS A 128 -7.56 -10.14 -7.57
CA HIS A 128 -8.21 -10.67 -6.38
C HIS A 128 -7.48 -11.90 -5.82
N GLY A 129 -7.12 -12.84 -6.69
CA GLY A 129 -6.37 -14.05 -6.32
C GLY A 129 -4.85 -13.88 -6.28
N ALA A 130 -4.30 -12.70 -6.58
CA ALA A 130 -2.86 -12.43 -6.45
C ALA A 130 -2.54 -11.57 -5.23
N CYS A 131 -3.45 -10.68 -4.84
CA CYS A 131 -3.22 -9.60 -3.89
C CYS A 131 -4.35 -9.43 -2.87
N GLY A 132 -5.36 -10.32 -2.86
CA GLY A 132 -6.44 -10.28 -1.87
C GLY A 132 -6.11 -10.95 -0.53
N TRP A 133 -4.93 -11.57 -0.39
CA TRP A 133 -4.50 -12.21 0.85
C TRP A 133 -4.30 -11.17 1.97
N PRO A 134 -4.67 -11.46 3.23
CA PRO A 134 -5.25 -12.70 3.77
C PRO A 134 -6.79 -12.76 3.77
N PHE A 135 -7.45 -11.84 3.09
CA PHE A 135 -8.92 -11.74 3.08
C PHE A 135 -9.60 -12.61 2.00
N GLN A 136 -8.80 -13.10 1.06
CA GLN A 136 -9.17 -13.94 -0.07
C GLN A 136 -8.10 -15.02 -0.25
N ARG A 137 -8.49 -16.21 -0.72
CA ARG A 137 -7.54 -17.23 -1.17
C ARG A 137 -6.74 -16.74 -2.37
N LEU A 138 -5.44 -16.99 -2.36
CA LEU A 138 -4.64 -16.77 -3.56
C LEU A 138 -4.94 -17.87 -4.58
N ASP A 139 -4.88 -17.51 -5.86
CA ASP A 139 -5.01 -18.46 -6.98
C ASP A 139 -3.84 -19.45 -6.98
N TYR A 140 -2.69 -19.06 -6.42
CA TYR A 140 -1.48 -19.84 -6.32
C TYR A 140 -0.86 -19.68 -4.92
N GLY A 141 -0.31 -20.76 -4.35
CA GLY A 141 0.29 -20.74 -3.02
C GLY A 141 0.03 -22.04 -2.24
N THR A 142 0.24 -22.01 -0.93
CA THR A 142 -0.01 -23.16 -0.05
C THR A 142 -1.48 -23.60 -0.10
N PRO A 143 -1.79 -24.91 -0.23
CA PRO A 143 -3.18 -25.39 -0.32
C PRO A 143 -4.07 -25.07 0.90
N ASN A 144 -3.46 -24.95 2.09
CA ASN A 144 -4.17 -24.78 3.36
C ASN A 144 -4.26 -23.31 3.79
N GLN A 145 -4.86 -22.49 2.93
CA GLN A 145 -5.07 -21.06 3.18
C GLN A 145 -6.25 -20.81 4.14
N VAL A 146 -5.94 -20.18 5.28
CA VAL A 146 -6.92 -19.69 6.24
C VAL A 146 -7.15 -18.20 6.00
N MET A 147 -8.37 -17.84 5.61
CA MET A 147 -8.74 -16.45 5.38
C MET A 147 -9.15 -15.78 6.69
N VAL A 148 -8.81 -14.50 6.82
CA VAL A 148 -9.30 -13.64 7.90
C VAL A 148 -10.39 -12.72 7.38
N LYS A 149 -11.26 -12.24 8.27
CA LYS A 149 -12.28 -11.27 7.90
C LYS A 149 -11.64 -9.88 7.73
N PRO A 150 -11.98 -9.12 6.68
CA PRO A 150 -11.60 -7.72 6.55
C PRO A 150 -12.05 -6.90 7.77
N LEU A 151 -11.13 -6.13 8.35
CA LEU A 151 -11.36 -5.28 9.52
C LEU A 151 -12.45 -4.22 9.29
N ASN A 152 -12.46 -3.59 8.11
CA ASN A 152 -13.47 -2.60 7.72
C ASN A 152 -14.59 -3.21 6.86
N GLY A 153 -14.66 -4.54 6.77
CA GLY A 153 -15.64 -5.25 5.93
C GLY A 153 -15.42 -5.08 4.42
N ASN A 154 -14.37 -4.39 3.99
CA ASN A 154 -14.04 -4.19 2.59
C ASN A 154 -12.64 -4.74 2.27
N MET A 155 -12.61 -5.97 1.76
CA MET A 155 -11.37 -6.67 1.42
C MET A 155 -10.42 -5.85 0.56
N GLY A 156 -10.93 -5.15 -0.46
CA GLY A 156 -10.09 -4.38 -1.37
C GLY A 156 -9.34 -3.25 -0.66
N ILE A 157 -10.03 -2.53 0.23
CA ILE A 157 -9.43 -1.41 0.97
C ILE A 157 -8.53 -1.91 2.09
N ASP A 158 -8.93 -2.97 2.81
CA ASP A 158 -8.10 -3.53 3.87
C ASP A 158 -6.80 -4.11 3.32
N ALA A 159 -6.86 -4.77 2.15
CA ALA A 159 -5.66 -5.23 1.45
C ALA A 159 -4.80 -4.04 0.99
N MET A 160 -5.39 -2.95 0.49
CA MET A 160 -4.64 -1.73 0.15
C MET A 160 -3.91 -1.15 1.36
N ILE A 161 -4.52 -1.15 2.55
CA ILE A 161 -3.85 -0.68 3.77
C ILE A 161 -2.63 -1.56 4.08
N ILE A 162 -2.78 -2.90 3.98
CA ILE A 162 -1.67 -3.84 4.16
C ILE A 162 -0.56 -3.57 3.13
N HIS A 163 -0.91 -3.45 1.85
CA HIS A 163 0.05 -3.18 0.78
C HIS A 163 0.76 -1.84 0.95
N PHE A 164 0.04 -0.80 1.36
CA PHE A 164 0.62 0.51 1.63
C PHE A 164 1.62 0.45 2.78
N ALA A 165 1.23 -0.15 3.90
CA ALA A 165 2.11 -0.31 5.05
C ALA A 165 3.33 -1.20 4.74
N SER A 166 3.12 -2.28 3.97
CA SER A 166 4.20 -3.14 3.47
C SER A 166 5.16 -2.38 2.55
N GLY A 167 4.65 -1.52 1.66
CA GLY A 167 5.47 -0.69 0.78
C GLY A 167 6.26 0.37 1.52
N LEU A 168 5.70 0.96 2.59
CA LEU A 168 6.47 1.82 3.48
C LEU A 168 7.56 1.05 4.24
N ALA A 169 7.29 -0.18 4.63
CA ALA A 169 8.24 -1.03 5.34
C ALA A 169 9.30 -1.68 4.42
N ALA A 170 9.07 -1.84 3.11
CA ALA A 170 10.01 -2.50 2.20
C ALA A 170 11.19 -1.61 1.77
N ASP A 171 11.11 -0.29 1.97
CA ASP A 171 12.22 0.63 1.72
C ASP A 171 13.19 0.60 2.90
N GLU A 172 14.40 0.04 2.72
CA GLU A 172 15.46 -0.03 3.74
C GLU A 172 15.78 1.33 4.39
N SER A 173 15.55 2.43 3.67
CA SER A 173 15.76 3.79 4.17
C SER A 173 14.61 4.34 5.02
N ILE A 174 13.42 3.74 4.95
CA ILE A 174 12.24 4.00 5.78
C ILE A 174 12.15 2.99 6.95
N LEU A 175 12.61 1.75 6.73
CA LEU A 175 12.73 0.69 7.74
C LEU A 175 13.52 1.14 8.97
N TYR A 176 14.66 1.81 8.76
CA TYR A 176 15.47 2.36 9.84
C TYR A 176 14.70 3.43 10.65
N TYR A 177 13.80 4.18 10.01
CA TYR A 177 13.06 5.29 10.62
C TYR A 177 11.84 4.81 11.42
N ILE A 178 11.10 3.83 10.89
CA ILE A 178 9.99 3.17 11.59
C ILE A 178 10.52 2.41 12.82
N PHE A 179 11.66 1.71 12.69
CA PHE A 179 12.30 1.05 13.84
C PHE A 179 12.82 2.05 14.88
N TYR A 180 13.54 3.12 14.52
CA TYR A 180 14.17 4.00 15.51
C TYR A 180 13.24 4.99 16.22
N HIS A 181 12.15 5.43 15.59
CA HIS A 181 11.28 6.47 16.17
C HIS A 181 9.96 5.95 16.73
N ILE A 182 9.52 4.72 16.38
CA ILE A 182 8.38 4.07 17.03
C ILE A 182 8.83 3.17 18.20
N PHE A 183 10.02 2.55 18.11
CA PHE A 183 10.55 1.67 19.16
C PHE A 183 11.51 2.37 20.13
N ASN A 184 11.14 3.54 20.66
CA ASN A 184 11.66 3.96 21.97
C ASN A 184 10.86 3.29 23.10
N ILE A 185 10.72 1.96 23.01
CA ILE A 185 10.33 1.11 24.14
C ILE A 185 11.39 0.03 24.24
N ILE A 186 12.16 0.19 25.31
CA ILE A 186 13.23 -0.64 25.82
C ILE A 186 12.74 -2.08 26.03
N TRP A 187 13.59 -3.04 25.68
CA TRP A 187 13.89 -4.15 26.59
C TRP A 187 15.39 -4.17 26.85
#